data_AF-A0A7C2ICF1-F1
#
_entry.id   AF-A0A7C2ICF1-F1
#
_cell.length_a   1.000
_cell.length_b   1.000
_cell.length_c   1.000
_cell.angle_alpha   90.00
_cell.angle_beta   90.00
_cell.angle_gamma   90.00
#
_symmetry.space_group_name_H-M   'P 1'
#
loop_
_entity.id
_entity.type
_entity.pdbx_description
1 polymer ?
#
loop_
_entity_poly.entity_id
_entity_poly.type
_entity_poly.pdbx_seq_one_letter_code
_entity_poly.pdbx_strand_id
1 'polypeptide(L)' 'NVFLAEAESQLLGSVNGLGIGAAGLGGVVTALDVHIEEAPTHMACLPVGIAICCHSLRRRTIEV' A
#
# COMPACT_ATOMS: atom_id res chain seq x y z
N ASN A 1 9.71 -6.33 10.52
CA ASN A 1 10.51 -5.09 10.55
C ASN A 1 9.63 -4.01 11.16
N VAL A 2 9.93 -3.53 12.37
CA VAL A 2 9.04 -2.63 13.14
C VAL A 2 8.86 -1.28 12.45
N PHE A 3 9.93 -0.78 11.80
CA PHE A 3 9.91 0.50 11.10
C PHE A 3 8.97 0.50 9.88
N LEU A 4 9.01 -0.58 9.08
CA LEU A 4 8.11 -0.72 7.92
C LEU A 4 6.65 -0.80 8.34
N ALA A 5 6.33 -1.56 9.40
CA ALA A 5 4.96 -1.69 9.88
C ALA A 5 4.39 -0.34 10.36
N GLU A 6 5.22 0.50 10.99
CA GLU A 6 4.80 1.85 11.36
C GLU A 6 4.58 2.73 10.11
N ALA A 7 5.49 2.66 9.14
CA ALA A 7 5.35 3.39 7.87
C ALA A 7 4.09 2.97 7.09
N GLU A 8 3.77 1.68 7.05
CA GLU A 8 2.53 1.13 6.47
C GLU A 8 1.29 1.73 7.14
N SER A 9 1.24 1.72 8.47
CA SER A 9 0.12 2.29 9.23
C SER A 9 -0.02 3.81 9.01
N GLN A 10 1.09 4.55 8.97
CA GLN A 10 1.08 5.99 8.72
C GLN A 10 0.61 6.32 7.29
N LEU A 11 1.06 5.55 6.30
CA LEU A 11 0.64 5.72 4.92
C LEU A 11 -0.83 5.37 4.73
N LEU A 12 -1.32 4.29 5.33
CA LEU A 12 -2.74 3.93 5.28
C LEU A 12 -3.62 5.06 5.86
N GLY A 13 -3.23 5.61 7.01
CA GLY A 13 -3.91 6.76 7.61
C GLY A 13 -3.88 8.00 6.71
N SER A 14 -2.73 8.29 6.12
CA SER A 14 -2.55 9.44 5.21
C SER A 14 -3.41 9.31 3.95
N VAL A 15 -3.43 8.13 3.33
CA VAL A 15 -4.21 7.84 2.12
C VAL A 15 -5.72 7.93 2.39
N ASN A 16 -6.18 7.40 3.51
CA ASN A 16 -7.58 7.50 3.91
C ASN A 16 -7.97 8.94 4.32
N GLY A 17 -7.03 9.71 4.86
CA GLY A 17 -7.20 11.13 5.18
C GLY A 17 -7.38 12.05 3.97
N LEU A 18 -7.08 11.60 2.75
CA LEU A 18 -7.28 12.40 1.52
C LEU A 18 -8.75 12.61 1.16
N GLY A 19 -9.67 11.83 1.74
CA GLY A 19 -11.12 11.98 1.50
C GLY A 19 -11.60 11.49 0.12
N ILE A 20 -10.74 10.80 -0.64
CA ILE A 20 -11.05 10.30 -2.00
C ILE A 20 -12.16 9.25 -1.97
N GLY A 21 -12.14 8.36 -0.96
CA GLY A 21 -13.14 7.32 -0.78
C GLY A 21 -13.11 6.21 -1.84
N ALA A 22 -14.00 5.23 -1.66
CA ALA A 22 -14.07 4.07 -2.55
C ALA A 22 -14.42 4.51 -3.98
N ALA A 23 -13.63 4.03 -4.95
CA ALA A 23 -13.77 4.37 -6.38
C ALA A 23 -13.73 5.88 -6.69
N GLY A 24 -13.22 6.72 -5.78
CA GLY A 24 -13.16 8.18 -5.97
C GLY A 24 -14.50 8.90 -5.77
N LEU A 25 -15.48 8.27 -5.14
CA LEU A 25 -16.81 8.84 -4.90
C LEU A 25 -16.90 9.70 -3.63
N GLY A 26 -15.76 9.96 -2.98
CA GLY A 26 -15.70 10.61 -1.68
C GLY A 26 -15.91 9.62 -0.53
N GLY A 27 -15.43 9.98 0.67
CA GLY A 27 -15.61 9.20 1.89
C GLY A 27 -14.32 9.05 2.69
N VAL A 28 -14.36 8.19 3.72
CA VAL A 28 -13.26 8.04 4.70
C VAL A 28 -12.36 6.84 4.46
N VAL A 29 -12.72 5.95 3.53
CA VAL A 29 -11.93 4.73 3.21
C VAL A 29 -11.60 4.71 1.72
N THR A 30 -10.34 4.98 1.41
CA THR A 30 -9.75 4.92 0.06
C THR A 30 -8.97 3.61 -0.13
N ALA A 31 -8.19 3.21 0.87
CA ALA A 31 -7.39 2.00 0.87
C ALA A 31 -7.75 1.12 2.08
N LEU A 32 -7.73 -0.20 1.86
CA LEU A 32 -7.99 -1.19 2.90
C LEU A 32 -6.72 -1.56 3.67
N ASP A 33 -5.59 -1.62 2.96
CA ASP A 33 -4.29 -1.97 3.51
C ASP A 33 -3.17 -1.39 2.64
N VAL A 34 -1.97 -1.25 3.20
CA VAL A 34 -0.75 -0.82 2.52
C VAL A 34 0.38 -1.75 2.93
N HIS A 35 1.07 -2.33 1.95
CA HIS A 35 2.25 -3.16 2.18
C HIS A 35 3.48 -2.55 1.52
N ILE A 36 4.60 -2.58 2.24
CA ILE A 36 5.89 -2.05 1.78
C ILE A 36 6.91 -3.17 1.75
N GLU A 37 7.54 -3.34 0.60
CA GLU A 37 8.71 -4.20 0.43
C GLU A 37 9.93 -3.32 0.15
N GLU A 38 11.02 -3.59 0.86
CA GLU A 38 12.30 -2.91 0.66
C GLU A 38 13.30 -3.83 -0.02
N ALA A 39 14.13 -3.26 -0.89
CA ALA A 39 15.22 -3.97 -1.55
C ALA A 39 16.45 -3.07 -1.65
N PRO A 40 17.67 -3.63 -1.59
CA PRO A 40 18.88 -2.86 -1.75
C PRO A 40 18.96 -2.19 -3.13
N THR A 41 19.47 -0.97 -3.18
CA THR A 41 19.65 -0.18 -4.41
C THR A 41 21.02 0.49 -4.41
N HIS A 42 21.50 0.90 -5.59
CA HIS A 42 22.69 1.72 -5.72
C HIS A 42 22.48 3.07 -5.01
N MET A 43 23.44 3.57 -4.23
CA MET A 43 23.27 4.78 -3.42
C MET A 43 22.87 6.05 -4.21
N ALA A 44 23.21 6.10 -5.50
CA ALA A 44 22.83 7.20 -6.39
C ALA A 44 21.39 7.08 -6.94
N CYS A 45 20.65 6.02 -6.61
CA CYS A 45 19.33 5.73 -7.13
C CYS A 45 18.38 5.26 -6.03
N LEU A 46 17.14 5.75 -6.04
CA LEU A 46 16.09 5.28 -5.15
C LEU A 46 14.84 4.91 -5.98
N PRO A 47 14.80 3.72 -6.57
CA PRO A 47 13.64 3.27 -7.33
C PRO A 47 12.46 3.02 -6.37
N VAL A 48 11.28 3.53 -6.74
CA VAL A 48 10.05 3.33 -5.99
C VAL A 48 8.98 2.83 -6.96
N GLY A 49 8.37 1.70 -6.65
CA GLY A 49 7.25 1.14 -7.39
C GLY A 49 5.98 1.17 -6.54
N ILE A 50 4.84 1.47 -7.16
CA ILE A 50 3.53 1.43 -6.51
C ILE A 50 2.63 0.51 -7.34
N ALA A 51 2.07 -0.51 -6.70
CA ALA A 51 1.09 -1.39 -7.29
C ALA A 51 -0.20 -1.35 -6.48
N ILE A 52 -1.33 -1.19 -7.15
CA ILE A 52 -2.64 -1.10 -6.51
C ILE A 52 -3.45 -2.35 -6.85
N CYS A 53 -3.99 -2.99 -5.83
CA CYS A 53 -4.97 -4.05 -5.98
C CYS A 53 -6.38 -3.44 -6.01
N CYS A 54 -7.17 -3.80 -7.01
CA CYS A 54 -8.55 -3.33 -7.11
C CYS A 54 -9.50 -4.14 -6.20
N HIS A 55 -10.79 -3.80 -6.22
CA HIS A 55 -11.80 -4.50 -5.44
C HIS A 55 -11.88 -6.02 -5.74
N SER A 56 -11.42 -6.43 -6.93
CA SER A 56 -11.39 -7.81 -7.39
C SER A 56 -10.05 -8.49 -7.11
N LEU A 57 -9.49 -8.29 -5.91
CA LEU A 57 -8.25 -8.95 -5.49
C LEU A 57 -8.47 -10.45 -5.33
N ARG A 58 -8.00 -11.22 -6.33
CA ARG A 58 -8.14 -12.68 -6.39
C ARG A 58 -6.76 -13.33 -6.30
N ARG A 59 -6.30 -13.59 -5.07
CA ARG A 59 -5.01 -14.27 -4.82
C ARG A 59 -5.27 -15.60 -4.09
N ARG A 60 -4.57 -16.65 -4.52
CA ARG A 60 -4.54 -17.97 -3.85
C ARG A 60 -3.12 -18.52 -3.92
N THR A 61 -2.66 -19.10 -2.81
CA THR A 61 -1.43 -19.89 -2.75
C THR A 61 -1.80 -21.36 -2.58
N ILE A 62 -1.12 -22.26 -3.27
CA ILE A 62 -1.26 -23.71 -3.10
C ILE A 62 0.13 -24.30 -2.83
N GLU A 63 0.25 -25.15 -1.82
CA GLU A 63 1.44 -25.97 -1.58
C GLU A 63 1.17 -27.36 -2.16
N VAL A 64 2.16 -27.91 -2.85
CA VAL A 64 2.10 -29.22 -3.53
C VAL A 64 3.04 -30.18 -2.82
#